data_AF-A0A2H9Q341-F1
#
_entry.id   AF-A0A2H9Q341-F1
#
_cell.length_a   1.000
_cell.length_b   1.000
_cell.length_c   1.000
_cell.angle_alpha   90.00
_cell.angle_beta   90.00
_cell.angle_gamma   90.00
#
_symmetry.space_group_name_H-M   'P 1'
#
loop_
_entity.id
_entity.type
_entity.pdbx_description
1 polymer ?
#
loop_
_entity_poly.entity_id
_entity_poly.type
_entity_poly.pdbx_seq_one_letter_code
_entity_poly.pdbx_strand_id
1 'polypeptide(L)'
;MFIVTQLIGLAVIHAYTPQQAQVEINGSLQNVTYDPLPTLFQQQESKCNIQDIGWLNNFNCIYPILIAFVIAIAVIFLLSRYKFTGLLRAWFFIVIVLVLWLTVYAFEILVPWEINYTLALIIPTIFSLVVAYFKVLKRNIIVHNISELLIYPGIAAVFVPILNIWTMIVLLLIISVYDAWAVWHSGFMQKMAHFQINELKVFGGFFVPYLSKRQRAELKKQKMLAAKSKIKKLKGKSMKVNLAILGGGDVVFPIITAGVILRSLGLMPSLIIVLFSTLALITLFLVAKKGKFYPAMPFITAGLLIGIGIAYLI
;
A
#
# COMPACT_ATOMS: atom_id res chain seq x y z
N MET A 1 6.81 -8.62 -6.36
CA MET A 1 5.79 -8.16 -5.39
C MET A 1 5.72 -6.65 -5.38
N PHE A 2 6.74 -5.93 -4.88
CA PHE A 2 6.77 -4.47 -4.89
C PHE A 2 6.32 -3.84 -6.21
N ILE A 3 7.05 -4.07 -7.31
CA ILE A 3 6.70 -3.54 -8.65
C ILE A 3 5.27 -3.90 -9.08
N VAL A 4 4.87 -5.16 -8.89
CA VAL A 4 3.53 -5.63 -9.27
C VAL A 4 2.45 -4.86 -8.52
N THR A 5 2.64 -4.63 -7.22
CA THR A 5 1.73 -3.80 -6.42
C THR A 5 1.73 -2.35 -6.89
N GLN A 6 2.88 -1.78 -7.27
CA GLN A 6 2.94 -0.42 -7.82
C GLN A 6 2.12 -0.29 -9.11
N LEU A 7 2.25 -1.25 -10.02
CA LEU A 7 1.51 -1.26 -11.29
C LEU A 7 0.00 -1.44 -11.09
N ILE A 8 -0.40 -2.34 -10.18
CA ILE A 8 -1.81 -2.50 -9.81
C ILE A 8 -2.34 -1.23 -9.15
N GLY A 9 -1.55 -0.61 -8.28
CA GLY A 9 -1.86 0.68 -7.68
C GLY A 9 -2.18 1.74 -8.72
N LEU A 10 -1.31 1.92 -9.70
CA LEU A 10 -1.53 2.87 -10.80
C LEU A 10 -2.79 2.53 -11.61
N ALA A 11 -3.03 1.26 -11.92
CA ALA A 11 -4.26 0.85 -12.62
C ALA A 11 -5.52 1.21 -11.81
N VAL A 12 -5.53 0.89 -10.52
CA VAL A 12 -6.65 1.20 -9.60
C VAL A 12 -6.88 2.71 -9.50
N ILE A 13 -5.82 3.51 -9.38
CA ILE A 13 -5.91 4.97 -9.32
C ILE A 13 -6.41 5.52 -10.66
N HIS A 14 -5.95 4.98 -11.77
CA HIS A 14 -6.42 5.36 -13.10
C HIS A 14 -7.93 5.10 -13.27
N ALA A 15 -8.43 3.97 -12.77
CA ALA A 15 -9.85 3.63 -12.76
C ALA A 15 -10.70 4.68 -12.02
N TYR A 16 -10.15 5.26 -10.96
CA TYR A 16 -10.80 6.29 -10.15
C TYR A 16 -10.52 7.72 -10.60
N THR A 17 -9.83 7.91 -11.72
CA THR A 17 -9.55 9.27 -12.23
C THR A 17 -10.83 9.82 -12.89
N PRO A 18 -11.25 11.06 -12.58
CA PRO A 18 -12.46 11.64 -13.16
C PRO A 18 -12.40 11.65 -14.69
N GLN A 19 -13.49 11.22 -15.32
CA GLN A 19 -13.63 11.20 -16.78
C GLN A 19 -14.57 12.30 -17.23
N GLN A 20 -14.24 12.97 -18.34
CA GLN A 20 -15.14 13.94 -18.96
C GLN A 20 -16.01 13.21 -19.99
N ALA A 21 -17.33 13.28 -19.81
CA ALA A 21 -18.31 12.78 -20.75
C ALA A 21 -19.16 13.94 -21.28
N GLN A 22 -19.44 13.94 -22.58
CA GLN A 22 -20.41 14.86 -23.16
C GLN A 22 -21.80 14.29 -22.96
N VAL A 23 -22.62 14.96 -22.14
CA VAL A 23 -24.01 14.59 -21.92
C VAL A 23 -24.88 15.69 -22.52
N GLU A 24 -25.86 15.31 -23.32
CA GLU A 24 -26.85 16.23 -23.87
C GLU A 24 -27.88 16.56 -22.78
N ILE A 25 -27.83 17.79 -22.26
CA ILE A 25 -28.81 18.31 -21.30
C ILE A 25 -29.55 19.45 -21.98
N ASN A 26 -30.86 19.29 -22.16
CA ASN A 26 -31.75 20.26 -22.81
C ASN A 26 -31.31 20.66 -24.24
N GLY A 27 -30.85 19.71 -25.06
CA GLY A 27 -30.44 19.97 -26.45
C GLY A 27 -29.10 20.67 -26.61
N SER A 28 -28.35 20.86 -25.52
CA SER A 28 -26.98 21.39 -25.52
C SER A 28 -26.00 20.33 -25.02
N LEU A 29 -24.91 20.12 -25.75
CA LEU A 29 -23.81 19.25 -25.31
C LEU A 29 -23.05 19.94 -24.18
N GLN A 30 -23.14 19.39 -22.96
CA GLN A 30 -22.38 19.87 -21.81
C GLN A 30 -21.33 18.84 -21.42
N ASN A 31 -20.11 19.30 -21.14
CA ASN A 31 -19.06 18.45 -20.59
C ASN A 31 -19.35 18.21 -19.10
N VAL A 32 -19.84 17.03 -18.77
CA VAL A 32 -20.05 16.61 -17.38
C VAL A 32 -18.84 15.79 -16.94
N THR A 33 -18.28 16.14 -15.78
CA THR A 33 -17.21 15.35 -15.16
C THR A 33 -17.86 14.28 -14.29
N TYR A 34 -17.62 13.01 -14.61
CA TYR A 34 -18.06 11.88 -13.80
C TYR A 34 -16.90 11.42 -12.91
N ASP A 35 -17.12 11.40 -11.59
CA ASP A 35 -16.20 10.81 -10.63
C ASP A 35 -16.65 9.37 -10.33
N PRO A 36 -15.93 8.35 -10.84
CA PRO A 36 -16.25 6.95 -10.61
C PRO A 36 -15.97 6.49 -9.17
N LEU A 37 -15.32 7.31 -8.34
CA LEU A 37 -15.10 6.99 -6.94
C LEU A 37 -16.46 6.94 -6.20
N PRO A 38 -16.71 5.94 -5.34
CA PRO A 38 -17.98 5.83 -4.62
C PRO A 38 -18.25 7.05 -3.73
N THR A 39 -19.53 7.45 -3.61
CA THR A 39 -19.96 8.68 -2.92
C THR A 39 -19.41 8.86 -1.51
N LEU A 40 -19.18 7.78 -0.76
CA LEU A 40 -18.56 7.82 0.57
C LEU A 40 -17.13 8.37 0.56
N PHE A 41 -16.41 8.19 -0.54
CA PHE A 41 -15.02 8.59 -0.73
C PHE A 41 -14.86 9.76 -1.70
N GLN A 42 -15.93 10.15 -2.41
CA GLN A 42 -15.94 11.38 -3.19
C GLN A 42 -15.66 12.54 -2.26
N GLN A 43 -14.65 13.33 -2.61
CA GLN A 43 -14.45 14.59 -1.92
C GLN A 43 -15.54 15.55 -2.37
N GLN A 44 -16.32 16.07 -1.42
CA GLN A 44 -16.89 17.39 -1.63
C GLN A 44 -15.73 18.32 -1.96
N GLU A 45 -15.86 19.13 -3.01
CA GLU A 45 -14.90 20.15 -3.44
C GLU A 45 -14.53 21.06 -2.26
N SER A 46 -13.65 20.57 -1.41
CA SER A 46 -13.13 21.26 -0.27
C SER A 46 -12.06 22.15 -0.84
N LYS A 47 -12.28 23.46 -0.66
CA LYS A 47 -11.58 24.64 -1.15
C LYS A 47 -10.06 24.67 -0.87
N CYS A 48 -9.32 23.60 -1.15
CA CYS A 48 -7.90 23.71 -1.45
C CYS A 48 -7.81 24.20 -2.90
N ASN A 49 -8.18 25.47 -3.11
CA ASN A 49 -8.10 26.12 -4.42
C ASN A 49 -6.66 26.04 -4.91
N ILE A 50 -6.45 25.23 -5.95
CA ILE A 50 -5.16 25.05 -6.64
C ILE A 50 -4.68 26.38 -7.26
N GLN A 51 -5.58 27.36 -7.42
CA GLN A 51 -5.30 28.66 -8.03
C GLN A 51 -4.64 29.71 -7.12
N ASP A 52 -4.57 29.50 -5.80
CA ASP A 52 -3.86 30.42 -4.92
C ASP A 52 -2.39 29.98 -4.80
N ILE A 53 -1.52 30.57 -5.63
CA ILE A 53 -0.06 30.35 -5.74
C ILE A 53 0.69 30.89 -4.50
N GLY A 54 0.08 30.83 -3.32
CA GLY A 54 0.71 31.12 -2.04
C GLY A 54 1.22 29.84 -1.40
N TRP A 55 2.53 29.68 -1.28
CA TRP A 55 3.17 28.56 -0.55
C TRP A 55 2.58 28.33 0.85
N LEU A 56 2.07 29.38 1.50
CA LEU A 56 1.43 29.35 2.81
C LEU A 56 0.02 28.72 2.81
N ASN A 57 -0.78 28.91 1.75
CA ASN A 57 -2.15 28.39 1.69
C ASN A 57 -2.19 26.86 1.48
N ASN A 58 -1.17 26.30 0.83
CA ASN A 58 -1.04 24.85 0.63
C ASN A 58 -0.83 24.05 1.95
N PHE A 59 -0.35 24.70 3.02
CA PHE A 59 -0.20 24.05 4.33
C PHE A 59 -1.54 23.79 5.03
N ASN A 60 -2.60 24.53 4.67
CA ASN A 60 -3.92 24.34 5.26
C ASN A 60 -4.51 22.95 4.93
N CYS A 61 -4.11 22.34 3.81
CA CYS A 61 -4.54 20.98 3.43
C CYS A 61 -3.76 19.89 4.21
N ILE A 62 -2.52 20.18 4.63
CA ILE A 62 -1.66 19.23 5.38
C ILE A 62 -2.11 19.12 6.84
N TYR A 63 -2.49 20.23 7.47
CA TYR A 63 -2.77 20.25 8.91
C TYR A 63 -3.87 19.27 9.35
N PRO A 64 -5.04 19.18 8.68
CA PRO A 64 -6.06 18.19 9.01
C PRO A 64 -5.56 16.75 8.85
N ILE A 65 -4.76 16.46 7.82
CA ILE A 65 -4.18 15.14 7.58
C ILE A 65 -3.24 14.77 8.73
N LEU A 66 -2.33 15.67 9.12
CA LEU A 66 -1.41 15.43 10.23
C LEU A 66 -2.15 15.22 11.54
N ILE A 67 -3.17 16.04 11.84
CA ILE A 67 -4.01 15.84 13.03
C ILE A 67 -4.69 14.47 12.99
N ALA A 68 -5.29 14.10 11.86
CA ALA A 68 -5.95 12.80 11.71
C ALA A 68 -4.97 11.64 11.94
N PHE A 69 -3.73 11.75 11.43
CA PHE A 69 -2.67 10.77 11.70
C PHE A 69 -2.29 10.71 13.17
N VAL A 70 -2.09 11.86 13.83
CA VAL A 70 -1.76 11.93 15.27
C VAL A 70 -2.88 11.31 16.11
N ILE A 71 -4.14 11.65 15.82
CA ILE A 71 -5.31 11.08 16.49
C ILE A 71 -5.37 9.56 16.25
N ALA A 72 -5.21 9.10 15.01
CA ALA A 72 -5.24 7.68 14.68
C ALA A 72 -4.14 6.90 15.43
N ILE A 73 -2.91 7.43 15.47
CA ILE A 73 -1.79 6.84 16.22
C ILE A 73 -2.09 6.84 17.72
N ALA A 74 -2.61 7.94 18.27
CA ALA A 74 -2.96 8.04 19.68
C ALA A 74 -4.05 7.04 20.07
N VAL A 75 -5.09 6.88 19.24
CA VAL A 75 -6.16 5.89 19.44
C VAL A 75 -5.61 4.47 19.37
N ILE A 76 -4.80 4.12 18.37
CA ILE A 76 -4.14 2.80 18.28
C ILE A 76 -3.30 2.55 19.54
N PHE A 77 -2.52 3.55 19.96
CA PHE A 77 -1.67 3.43 21.13
C PHE A 77 -2.49 3.22 22.40
N LEU A 78 -3.56 3.99 22.60
CA LEU A 78 -4.48 3.85 23.73
C LEU A 78 -5.13 2.47 23.74
N LEU A 79 -5.67 2.01 22.61
CA LEU A 79 -6.29 0.68 22.51
C LEU A 79 -5.28 -0.45 22.75
N SER A 80 -4.04 -0.28 22.29
CA SER A 80 -2.96 -1.24 22.53
C SER A 80 -2.56 -1.30 24.01
N ARG A 81 -2.58 -0.16 24.72
CA ARG A 81 -2.29 -0.05 26.16
C ARG A 81 -3.28 -0.89 27.00
N TYR A 82 -4.55 -0.88 26.63
CA TYR A 82 -5.60 -1.63 27.31
C TYR A 82 -5.78 -3.08 26.81
N LYS A 83 -4.94 -3.53 25.87
CA LYS A 83 -4.97 -4.89 25.29
C LYS A 83 -6.35 -5.28 24.71
N PHE A 84 -7.10 -4.32 24.15
CA PHE A 84 -8.36 -4.59 23.45
C PHE A 84 -8.11 -5.24 22.08
N THR A 85 -7.50 -6.43 22.08
CA THR A 85 -7.08 -7.17 20.88
C THR A 85 -8.26 -7.53 19.99
N GLY A 86 -9.42 -7.85 20.56
CA GLY A 86 -10.65 -8.12 19.82
C GLY A 86 -11.13 -6.89 19.04
N LEU A 87 -11.19 -5.72 19.67
CA LEU A 87 -11.61 -4.47 19.03
C LEU A 87 -10.62 -4.05 17.94
N LEU A 88 -9.31 -4.12 18.21
CA LEU A 88 -8.28 -3.84 17.21
C LEU A 88 -8.39 -4.78 16.00
N ARG A 89 -8.61 -6.08 16.22
CA ARG A 89 -8.78 -7.05 15.13
C ARG A 89 -10.06 -6.78 14.32
N ALA A 90 -11.17 -6.46 14.98
CA ALA A 90 -12.42 -6.11 14.32
C ALA A 90 -12.27 -4.82 13.49
N TRP A 91 -11.61 -3.80 14.03
CA TRP A 91 -11.33 -2.57 13.31
C TRP A 91 -10.44 -2.80 12.09
N PHE A 92 -9.32 -3.53 12.24
CA PHE A 92 -8.48 -3.89 11.10
C PHE A 92 -9.26 -4.70 10.05
N PHE A 93 -10.12 -5.62 10.47
CA PHE A 93 -10.98 -6.38 9.56
C PHE A 93 -11.87 -5.45 8.73
N ILE A 94 -12.55 -4.49 9.37
CA ILE A 94 -13.39 -3.50 8.67
C ILE A 94 -12.56 -2.70 7.67
N VAL A 95 -11.41 -2.18 8.08
CA VAL A 95 -10.53 -1.39 7.21
C VAL A 95 -10.05 -2.23 6.01
N ILE A 96 -9.66 -3.49 6.24
CA ILE A 96 -9.21 -4.41 5.19
C ILE A 96 -10.33 -4.69 4.19
N VAL A 97 -11.57 -4.92 4.67
CA VAL A 97 -12.73 -5.12 3.79
C VAL A 97 -12.94 -3.89 2.90
N LEU A 98 -12.92 -2.69 3.47
CA LEU A 98 -13.13 -1.44 2.72
C LEU A 98 -12.08 -1.23 1.61
N VAL A 99 -10.79 -1.38 1.92
CA VAL A 99 -9.72 -1.14 0.93
C VAL A 99 -9.64 -2.25 -0.13
N LEU A 100 -9.96 -3.49 0.24
CA LEU A 100 -10.11 -4.58 -0.73
C LEU A 100 -11.30 -4.34 -1.65
N TRP A 101 -12.43 -3.92 -1.09
CA TRP A 101 -13.63 -3.58 -1.85
C TRP A 101 -13.33 -2.50 -2.89
N LEU A 102 -12.66 -1.41 -2.49
CA LEU A 102 -12.22 -0.35 -3.40
C LEU A 102 -11.31 -0.88 -4.52
N THR A 103 -10.38 -1.77 -4.20
CA THR A 103 -9.47 -2.31 -5.22
C THR A 103 -10.19 -3.19 -6.24
N VAL A 104 -11.13 -4.02 -5.77
CA VAL A 104 -11.86 -4.94 -6.65
C VAL A 104 -12.88 -4.18 -7.49
N TYR A 105 -13.59 -3.22 -6.91
CA TYR A 105 -14.50 -2.34 -7.64
C TYR A 105 -13.77 -1.55 -8.75
N ALA A 106 -12.55 -1.11 -8.51
CA ALA A 106 -11.71 -0.47 -9.52
C ALA A 106 -11.42 -1.38 -10.73
N PHE A 107 -11.22 -2.68 -10.51
CA PHE A 107 -11.03 -3.61 -11.62
C PHE A 107 -12.29 -3.77 -12.46
N GLU A 108 -13.48 -3.74 -11.85
CA GLU A 108 -14.73 -3.77 -12.61
C GLU A 108 -14.90 -2.52 -13.48
N ILE A 109 -14.43 -1.35 -13.03
CA ILE A 109 -14.41 -0.12 -13.84
C ILE A 109 -13.45 -0.26 -15.03
N LEU A 110 -12.28 -0.88 -14.83
CA LEU A 110 -11.25 -1.02 -15.87
C LEU A 110 -11.62 -2.04 -16.94
N VAL A 111 -12.37 -3.07 -16.59
CA VAL A 111 -12.71 -4.14 -17.52
C VAL A 111 -14.12 -3.86 -18.08
N PRO A 112 -14.29 -3.70 -19.40
CA PRO A 112 -15.55 -3.26 -20.02
C PRO A 112 -16.58 -4.40 -20.05
N TRP A 113 -17.05 -4.84 -18.89
CA TRP A 113 -18.09 -5.86 -18.79
C TRP A 113 -19.41 -5.15 -18.60
N GLU A 114 -20.40 -5.46 -19.44
CA GLU A 114 -21.78 -5.00 -19.25
C GLU A 114 -22.43 -5.79 -18.09
N ILE A 115 -21.99 -5.50 -16.87
CA ILE A 115 -22.50 -6.09 -15.65
C ILE A 115 -23.64 -5.20 -15.14
N ASN A 116 -24.74 -5.81 -14.73
CA ASN A 116 -25.81 -5.11 -14.03
C ASN A 116 -25.25 -4.39 -12.78
N TYR A 117 -25.62 -3.12 -12.56
CA TYR A 117 -25.19 -2.31 -11.42
C TYR A 117 -25.26 -3.05 -10.08
N THR A 118 -26.30 -3.86 -9.86
CA THR A 118 -26.46 -4.65 -8.64
C THR A 118 -25.34 -5.68 -8.46
N LEU A 119 -24.93 -6.35 -9.53
CA LEU A 119 -23.86 -7.35 -9.48
C LEU A 119 -22.49 -6.69 -9.27
N ALA A 120 -22.27 -5.50 -9.84
CA ALA A 120 -21.05 -4.72 -9.66
C ALA A 120 -20.82 -4.28 -8.20
N LEU A 121 -21.88 -4.17 -7.39
CA LEU A 121 -21.71 -3.91 -5.95
C LEU A 121 -21.56 -5.19 -5.12
N ILE A 122 -22.23 -6.27 -5.52
CA ILE A 122 -22.24 -7.54 -4.78
C ILE A 122 -20.90 -8.27 -4.90
N ILE A 123 -20.31 -8.32 -6.09
CA ILE A 123 -19.07 -9.07 -6.36
C ILE A 123 -17.90 -8.57 -5.50
N PRO A 124 -17.57 -7.25 -5.49
CA PRO A 124 -16.48 -6.73 -4.65
C PRO A 124 -16.77 -6.91 -3.16
N THR A 125 -18.03 -6.83 -2.74
CA THR A 125 -18.47 -7.02 -1.34
C THR A 125 -18.21 -8.45 -0.87
N ILE A 126 -18.69 -9.44 -1.61
CA ILE A 126 -18.47 -10.85 -1.27
C ILE A 126 -16.97 -11.18 -1.32
N PHE A 127 -16.27 -10.74 -2.37
CA PHE A 127 -14.85 -11.02 -2.53
C PHE A 127 -14.01 -10.44 -1.38
N SER A 128 -14.22 -9.15 -1.05
CA SER A 128 -13.48 -8.47 0.01
C SER A 128 -13.72 -9.11 1.39
N LEU A 129 -14.97 -9.48 1.71
CA LEU A 129 -15.30 -10.20 2.95
C LEU A 129 -14.58 -11.55 3.05
N VAL A 130 -14.60 -12.34 1.98
CA VAL A 130 -13.95 -13.66 1.93
C VAL A 130 -12.44 -13.53 2.10
N VAL A 131 -11.80 -12.62 1.36
CA VAL A 131 -10.34 -12.42 1.45
C VAL A 131 -9.93 -11.85 2.80
N ALA A 132 -10.68 -10.87 3.34
CA ALA A 132 -10.44 -10.31 4.67
C ALA A 132 -10.58 -11.38 5.77
N TYR A 133 -11.59 -12.25 5.67
CA TYR A 133 -11.79 -13.38 6.58
C TYR A 133 -10.57 -14.30 6.59
N PHE A 134 -10.11 -14.71 5.40
CA PHE A 134 -8.93 -15.56 5.29
C PHE A 134 -7.66 -14.88 5.79
N LYS A 135 -7.48 -13.59 5.52
CA LYS A 135 -6.30 -12.83 5.95
C LYS A 135 -6.24 -12.67 7.47
N VAL A 136 -7.33 -12.25 8.10
CA VAL A 136 -7.36 -11.89 9.53
C VAL A 136 -7.45 -13.13 10.42
N LEU A 137 -8.18 -14.17 9.98
CA LEU A 137 -8.45 -15.34 10.81
C LEU A 137 -7.57 -16.56 10.46
N LYS A 138 -7.13 -16.72 9.20
CA LYS A 138 -6.28 -17.86 8.80
C LYS A 138 -4.82 -17.43 8.58
N ARG A 139 -3.92 -18.08 9.31
CA ARG A 139 -2.47 -17.82 9.26
C ARG A 139 -1.80 -18.51 8.06
N ASN A 140 -1.89 -17.91 6.87
CA ASN A 140 -1.16 -18.37 5.69
C ASN A 140 -0.35 -17.23 5.04
N ILE A 141 0.97 -17.40 4.95
CA ILE A 141 1.90 -16.41 4.37
C ILE A 141 1.55 -16.08 2.91
N ILE A 142 1.08 -17.06 2.14
CA ILE A 142 0.73 -16.86 0.73
C ILE A 142 -0.51 -15.98 0.63
N VAL A 143 -1.57 -16.31 1.36
CA VAL A 143 -2.81 -15.52 1.41
C VAL A 143 -2.52 -14.12 1.91
N HIS A 144 -1.67 -13.99 2.92
CA HIS A 144 -1.23 -12.70 3.43
C HIS A 144 -0.61 -11.85 2.32
N ASN A 145 0.43 -12.36 1.68
CA ASN A 145 1.16 -11.67 0.62
C ASN A 145 0.29 -11.33 -0.60
N ILE A 146 -0.64 -12.20 -0.98
CA ILE A 146 -1.58 -11.93 -2.09
C ILE A 146 -2.59 -10.85 -1.69
N SER A 147 -3.13 -10.90 -0.48
CA SER A 147 -4.07 -9.88 -0.01
C SER A 147 -3.42 -8.50 0.13
N GLU A 148 -2.18 -8.42 0.62
CA GLU A 148 -1.43 -7.15 0.71
C GLU A 148 -1.22 -6.49 -0.66
N LEU A 149 -1.03 -7.29 -1.70
CA LEU A 149 -0.89 -6.81 -3.07
C LEU A 149 -2.16 -6.11 -3.58
N LEU A 150 -3.32 -6.42 -3.02
CA LEU A 150 -4.60 -5.74 -3.29
C LEU A 150 -4.94 -4.66 -2.26
N ILE A 151 -4.49 -4.77 -1.02
CA ILE A 151 -4.80 -3.78 0.03
C ILE A 151 -4.14 -2.43 -0.24
N TYR A 152 -2.86 -2.42 -0.63
CA TYR A 152 -2.12 -1.16 -0.82
C TYR A 152 -2.66 -0.28 -1.96
N PRO A 153 -3.05 -0.82 -3.14
CA PRO A 153 -3.78 -0.07 -4.15
C PRO A 153 -5.03 0.63 -3.63
N GLY A 154 -5.87 -0.06 -2.86
CA GLY A 154 -7.09 0.50 -2.29
C GLY A 154 -6.82 1.60 -1.26
N ILE A 155 -5.77 1.45 -0.44
CA ILE A 155 -5.31 2.54 0.44
C ILE A 155 -4.91 3.75 -0.40
N ALA A 156 -4.14 3.55 -1.47
CA ALA A 156 -3.69 4.65 -2.31
C ALA A 156 -4.87 5.37 -3.01
N ALA A 157 -5.90 4.64 -3.45
CA ALA A 157 -7.11 5.21 -4.04
C ALA A 157 -7.82 6.21 -3.10
N VAL A 158 -7.76 6.00 -1.78
CA VAL A 158 -8.34 6.93 -0.79
C VAL A 158 -7.49 8.19 -0.64
N PHE A 159 -6.15 8.06 -0.63
CA PHE A 159 -5.26 9.18 -0.33
C PHE A 159 -4.91 10.05 -1.54
N VAL A 160 -4.81 9.48 -2.73
CA VAL A 160 -4.40 10.21 -3.95
C VAL A 160 -5.31 11.40 -4.27
N PRO A 161 -6.66 11.31 -4.17
CA PRO A 161 -7.53 12.45 -4.42
C PRO A 161 -7.28 13.64 -3.47
N ILE A 162 -6.85 13.36 -2.23
CA ILE A 162 -6.67 14.33 -1.14
C ILE A 162 -5.33 15.09 -1.26
N LEU A 163 -4.35 14.50 -1.94
CA LEU A 163 -2.98 14.98 -1.95
C LEU A 163 -2.64 15.71 -3.25
N ASN A 164 -1.81 16.74 -3.15
CA ASN A 164 -1.17 17.39 -4.29
C ASN A 164 0.34 17.09 -4.26
N ILE A 165 1.07 17.48 -5.31
CA ILE A 165 2.50 17.15 -5.42
C ILE A 165 3.30 17.75 -4.26
N TRP A 166 3.03 19.00 -3.89
CA TRP A 166 3.73 19.68 -2.78
C TRP A 166 3.45 19.06 -1.42
N THR A 167 2.18 18.73 -1.13
CA THR A 167 1.80 18.09 0.12
C THR A 167 2.36 16.68 0.21
N MET A 168 2.44 15.96 -0.91
CA MET A 168 3.11 14.67 -0.97
C MET A 168 4.62 14.78 -0.68
N ILE A 169 5.32 15.77 -1.25
CA ILE A 169 6.76 15.99 -0.97
C ILE A 169 6.99 16.27 0.51
N VAL A 170 6.22 17.19 1.10
CA VAL A 170 6.34 17.51 2.54
C VAL A 170 6.03 16.29 3.41
N LEU A 171 4.97 15.55 3.08
CA LEU A 171 4.58 14.34 3.79
C LEU A 171 5.68 13.26 3.71
N LEU A 172 6.29 13.03 2.55
CA LEU A 172 7.40 12.09 2.37
C LEU A 172 8.61 12.46 3.21
N LEU A 173 8.95 13.75 3.29
CA LEU A 173 10.08 14.23 4.10
C LEU A 173 9.82 14.01 5.59
N ILE A 174 8.62 14.38 6.07
CA ILE A 174 8.23 14.19 7.48
C ILE A 174 8.29 12.70 7.85
N ILE A 175 7.68 11.83 7.05
CA ILE A 175 7.61 10.39 7.34
C ILE A 175 8.99 9.73 7.23
N SER A 176 9.81 10.16 6.25
CA SER A 176 11.20 9.71 6.12
C SER A 176 12.03 10.03 7.37
N VAL A 177 11.96 11.28 7.85
CA VAL A 177 12.68 11.70 9.07
C VAL A 177 12.17 10.92 10.29
N TYR A 178 10.85 10.76 10.40
CA TYR A 178 10.25 9.97 11.48
C TYR A 178 10.72 8.51 11.46
N ASP A 179 10.73 7.84 10.30
CA ASP A 179 11.17 6.44 10.17
C ASP A 179 12.64 6.26 10.56
N ALA A 180 13.53 7.14 10.07
CA ALA A 180 14.94 7.14 10.44
C ALA A 180 15.14 7.26 11.95
N TRP A 181 14.45 8.22 12.57
CA TRP A 181 14.50 8.43 14.02
C TRP A 181 13.91 7.26 14.80
N ALA A 182 12.77 6.73 14.35
CA ALA A 182 12.06 5.63 15.02
C ALA A 182 12.83 4.31 14.97
N VAL A 183 13.56 4.05 13.88
CA VAL A 183 14.36 2.82 13.73
C VAL A 183 15.68 2.91 14.50
N TRP A 184 16.41 4.03 14.39
CA TRP A 184 17.75 4.13 15.00
C TRP A 184 17.73 4.51 16.48
N HIS A 185 16.79 5.36 16.90
CA HIS A 185 16.82 5.92 18.24
C HIS A 185 15.85 5.23 19.20
N SER A 186 14.56 5.13 18.84
CA SER A 186 13.53 4.63 19.76
C SER A 186 13.30 3.12 19.69
N GLY A 187 13.62 2.47 18.56
CA GLY A 187 13.26 1.09 18.28
C GLY A 187 11.75 0.84 18.29
N PHE A 188 10.94 1.90 18.24
CA PHE A 188 9.49 1.84 18.41
C PHE A 188 8.82 1.01 17.31
N MET A 189 9.27 1.20 16.07
CA MET A 189 8.79 0.44 14.91
C MET A 189 9.00 -1.07 15.06
N GLN A 190 10.11 -1.49 15.68
CA GLN A 190 10.43 -2.89 15.91
C GLN A 190 9.48 -3.51 16.95
N LYS A 191 9.18 -2.78 18.03
CA LYS A 191 8.22 -3.20 19.06
C LYS A 191 6.80 -3.32 18.48
N MET A 192 6.39 -2.36 17.66
CA MET A 192 5.10 -2.38 16.97
C MET A 192 4.97 -3.56 16.00
N ALA A 193 6.01 -3.82 15.20
CA ALA A 193 6.02 -4.98 14.31
C ALA A 193 5.90 -6.30 15.10
N HIS A 194 6.65 -6.43 16.20
CA HIS A 194 6.54 -7.61 17.07
C HIS A 194 5.14 -7.78 17.67
N PHE A 195 4.51 -6.70 18.14
CA PHE A 195 3.14 -6.71 18.67
C PHE A 195 2.11 -7.11 17.60
N GLN A 196 2.20 -6.51 16.41
CA GLN A 196 1.27 -6.81 15.30
C GLN A 196 1.38 -8.26 14.83
N ILE A 197 2.59 -8.81 14.76
CA ILE A 197 2.83 -10.18 14.31
C ILE A 197 2.40 -11.20 15.39
N ASN A 198 2.79 -10.98 16.64
CA ASN A 198 2.63 -11.99 17.69
C ASN A 198 1.28 -11.90 18.42
N GLU A 199 0.83 -10.69 18.76
CA GLU A 199 -0.40 -10.49 19.55
C GLU A 199 -1.61 -10.34 18.63
N LEU A 200 -1.56 -9.40 17.68
CA LEU A 200 -2.71 -9.10 16.82
C LEU A 200 -2.88 -10.11 15.69
N LYS A 201 -1.78 -10.68 15.20
CA LYS A 201 -1.70 -11.54 14.01
C LYS A 201 -2.18 -10.84 12.73
N VAL A 202 -2.09 -9.51 12.72
CA VAL A 202 -2.47 -8.65 11.59
C VAL A 202 -1.31 -7.68 11.38
N PHE A 203 -0.32 -8.13 10.63
CA PHE A 203 0.87 -7.34 10.32
C PHE A 203 0.74 -6.75 8.92
N GLY A 204 0.84 -5.43 8.78
CA GLY A 204 0.85 -4.77 7.48
C GLY A 204 2.24 -4.80 6.84
N GLY A 205 2.43 -5.65 5.83
CA GLY A 205 3.68 -5.72 5.08
C GLY A 205 3.85 -7.02 4.29
N PHE A 206 4.88 -7.09 3.45
CA PHE A 206 5.21 -8.33 2.72
C PHE A 206 6.20 -9.21 3.49
N PHE A 207 5.90 -10.50 3.53
CA PHE A 207 6.84 -11.52 4.02
C PHE A 207 7.62 -12.12 2.86
N VAL A 208 8.92 -11.89 2.82
CA VAL A 208 9.81 -12.43 1.80
C VAL A 208 10.65 -13.56 2.41
N PRO A 209 10.33 -14.84 2.13
CA PRO A 209 11.14 -15.96 2.63
C PRO A 209 12.51 -15.95 1.97
N TYR A 210 13.55 -16.05 2.79
CA TYR A 210 14.92 -16.18 2.31
C TYR A 210 15.61 -17.40 2.92
N LEU A 211 16.37 -18.10 2.08
CA LEU A 211 17.18 -19.24 2.48
C LEU A 211 18.64 -18.81 2.58
N SER A 212 19.25 -19.01 3.74
CA SER A 212 20.70 -18.89 3.91
C SER A 212 21.45 -19.89 3.00
N LYS A 213 22.73 -19.63 2.70
CA LYS A 213 23.56 -20.54 1.90
C LYS A 213 23.57 -21.96 2.50
N ARG A 214 23.61 -22.06 3.84
CA ARG A 214 23.52 -23.34 4.58
C ARG A 214 22.17 -24.03 4.37
N GLN A 215 21.06 -23.32 4.55
CA GLN A 215 19.71 -23.87 4.31
C GLN A 215 19.50 -24.29 2.86
N ARG A 216 20.03 -23.55 1.87
CA ARG A 216 19.99 -23.96 0.45
C ARG A 216 20.76 -25.26 0.20
N ALA A 217 21.94 -25.40 0.81
CA ALA A 217 22.73 -26.62 0.71
C ALA A 217 22.02 -27.82 1.37
N GLU A 218 21.40 -27.61 2.53
CA GLU A 218 20.62 -28.63 3.23
C GLU A 218 19.39 -29.05 2.43
N LEU A 219 18.66 -28.10 1.85
CA LEU A 219 17.51 -28.35 0.98
C LEU A 219 17.92 -29.08 -0.31
N LYS A 220 19.10 -28.77 -0.87
CA LYS A 220 19.66 -29.50 -2.03
C LYS A 220 20.03 -30.94 -1.64
N LYS A 221 20.68 -31.15 -0.49
CA LYS A 221 20.99 -32.49 0.04
C LYS A 221 19.72 -33.31 0.28
N GLN A 222 18.69 -32.73 0.90
CA GLN A 222 17.42 -33.41 1.15
C GLN A 222 16.68 -33.76 -0.15
N LYS A 223 16.66 -32.86 -1.15
CA LYS A 223 16.10 -33.17 -2.48
C LYS A 223 16.85 -34.30 -3.17
N MET A 224 18.20 -34.31 -3.11
CA MET A 224 19.01 -35.40 -3.67
C MET A 224 18.76 -36.74 -2.98
N LEU A 225 18.63 -36.74 -1.65
CA LEU A 225 18.31 -37.94 -0.87
C LEU A 225 16.88 -38.46 -1.15
N ALA A 226 15.91 -37.55 -1.31
CA ALA A 226 14.54 -37.89 -1.70
C ALA A 226 14.42 -38.37 -3.16
N ALA A 227 15.32 -37.94 -4.05
CA ALA A 227 15.40 -38.45 -5.41
C ALA A 227 16.07 -39.83 -5.49
N LYS A 228 17.09 -40.08 -4.64
CA LYS A 228 17.80 -41.37 -4.58
C LYS A 228 17.05 -42.46 -3.82
N SER A 229 16.39 -42.10 -2.72
CA SER A 229 15.51 -43.01 -1.99
C SER A 229 14.09 -42.82 -2.50
N LYS A 230 13.46 -43.84 -3.11
CA LYS A 230 12.01 -43.88 -3.42
C LYS A 230 11.13 -43.84 -2.14
N ILE A 231 11.61 -43.26 -1.05
CA ILE A 231 10.99 -43.26 0.26
C ILE A 231 10.29 -41.93 0.49
N LYS A 232 8.95 -42.00 0.39
CA LYS A 232 7.97 -40.94 0.67
C LYS A 232 7.99 -40.38 2.11
N LYS A 233 8.95 -40.80 2.97
CA LYS A 233 9.01 -40.52 4.42
C LYS A 233 9.93 -39.37 4.87
N LEU A 234 10.47 -38.54 3.97
CA LEU A 234 11.17 -37.30 4.37
C LEU A 234 10.22 -36.13 4.74
N LYS A 235 8.91 -36.36 4.79
CA LYS A 235 7.90 -35.43 5.30
C LYS A 235 7.98 -35.33 6.83
N GLY A 236 8.90 -34.56 7.39
CA GLY A 236 8.88 -34.35 8.84
C GLY A 236 9.79 -33.26 9.39
N LYS A 237 10.91 -32.94 8.75
CA LYS A 237 11.81 -31.89 9.27
C LYS A 237 11.38 -30.53 8.74
N SER A 238 10.55 -29.82 9.50
CA SER A 238 10.21 -28.43 9.23
C SER A 238 11.47 -27.56 9.36
N MET A 239 12.05 -27.17 8.22
CA MET A 239 13.16 -26.22 8.21
C MET A 239 12.62 -24.85 8.62
N LYS A 240 13.21 -24.25 9.66
CA LYS A 240 12.95 -22.84 10.00
C LYS A 240 13.46 -21.98 8.84
N VAL A 241 12.56 -21.37 8.09
CA VAL A 241 12.89 -20.42 7.01
C VAL A 241 12.98 -19.03 7.62
N ASN A 242 14.04 -18.29 7.30
CA ASN A 242 14.15 -16.91 7.74
C ASN A 242 13.25 -16.04 6.87
N LEU A 243 12.53 -15.10 7.50
CA LEU A 243 11.61 -14.20 6.82
C LEU A 243 12.19 -12.79 6.86
N ALA A 244 12.30 -12.16 5.69
CA ALA A 244 12.48 -10.73 5.59
C ALA A 244 11.09 -10.09 5.55
N ILE A 245 10.98 -8.90 6.14
CA ILE A 245 9.74 -8.18 6.27
C ILE A 245 9.93 -6.81 5.61
N LEU A 246 9.03 -6.46 4.69
CA LEU A 246 8.93 -5.13 4.10
C LEU A 246 7.68 -4.45 4.67
N GLY A 247 7.81 -3.24 5.22
CA GLY A 247 6.70 -2.55 5.86
C GLY A 247 5.62 -2.14 4.87
N GLY A 248 4.36 -2.11 5.30
CA GLY A 248 3.25 -1.66 4.44
C GLY A 248 3.40 -0.20 3.98
N GLY A 249 3.89 0.69 4.86
CA GLY A 249 4.16 2.09 4.52
C GLY A 249 5.16 2.23 3.37
N ASP A 250 6.25 1.46 3.41
CA ASP A 250 7.29 1.42 2.37
C ASP A 250 6.74 1.05 0.99
N VAL A 251 5.60 0.36 0.93
CA VAL A 251 4.91 -0.02 -0.30
C VAL A 251 3.88 1.03 -0.70
N VAL A 252 3.08 1.53 0.25
CA VAL A 252 1.95 2.44 0.00
C VAL A 252 2.41 3.83 -0.44
N PHE A 253 3.42 4.42 0.20
CA PHE A 253 3.84 5.79 -0.10
C PHE A 253 4.35 5.97 -1.54
N PRO A 254 5.13 5.03 -2.11
CA PRO A 254 5.44 5.06 -3.53
C PRO A 254 4.20 5.03 -4.44
N ILE A 255 3.18 4.24 -4.11
CA ILE A 255 1.94 4.15 -4.91
C ILE A 255 1.19 5.47 -4.86
N ILE A 256 1.03 6.04 -3.66
CA ILE A 256 0.37 7.35 -3.49
C ILE A 256 1.12 8.42 -4.29
N THR A 257 2.45 8.45 -4.18
CA THR A 257 3.27 9.44 -4.90
C THR A 257 3.14 9.28 -6.41
N ALA A 258 3.24 8.05 -6.92
CA ALA A 258 3.07 7.77 -8.34
C ALA A 258 1.64 8.10 -8.79
N GLY A 259 0.63 7.88 -7.95
CA GLY A 259 -0.76 8.25 -8.20
C GLY A 259 -1.03 9.75 -8.27
N VAL A 260 -0.44 10.52 -7.36
CA VAL A 260 -0.52 11.99 -7.39
C VAL A 260 0.14 12.51 -8.69
N ILE A 261 1.29 11.96 -9.06
CA ILE A 261 1.95 12.28 -10.32
C ILE A 261 1.14 11.81 -11.54
N LEU A 262 0.47 10.66 -11.48
CA LEU A 262 -0.41 10.18 -12.54
C LEU A 262 -1.55 11.17 -12.81
N ARG A 263 -2.18 11.69 -11.76
CA ARG A 263 -3.27 12.67 -11.86
C ARG A 263 -2.80 14.01 -12.42
N SER A 264 -1.58 14.43 -12.08
CA SER A 264 -1.08 15.77 -12.42
C SER A 264 -0.28 15.83 -13.74
N LEU A 265 0.54 14.82 -14.02
CA LEU A 265 1.49 14.80 -15.15
C LEU A 265 1.28 13.61 -16.09
N GLY A 266 0.41 12.65 -15.74
CA GLY A 266 0.05 11.52 -16.58
C GLY A 266 0.87 10.25 -16.36
N LEU A 267 0.67 9.27 -17.25
CA LEU A 267 1.15 7.90 -17.05
C LEU A 267 2.66 7.78 -17.11
N MET A 268 3.31 8.39 -18.11
CA MET A 268 4.76 8.24 -18.31
C MET A 268 5.57 8.76 -17.10
N PRO A 269 5.29 9.97 -16.58
CA PRO A 269 5.94 10.46 -15.36
C PRO A 269 5.68 9.56 -14.14
N SER A 270 4.47 9.03 -13.97
CA SER A 270 4.17 8.12 -12.85
C SER A 270 4.95 6.80 -12.90
N LEU A 271 5.21 6.25 -14.09
CA LEU A 271 6.04 5.05 -14.27
C LEU A 271 7.50 5.32 -13.90
N ILE A 272 8.01 6.53 -14.14
CA ILE A 272 9.34 6.95 -13.69
C ILE A 272 9.41 6.94 -12.16
N ILE A 273 8.38 7.43 -11.45
CA ILE A 273 8.31 7.35 -9.99
C ILE A 273 8.41 5.89 -9.49
N VAL A 274 7.67 4.99 -10.13
CA VAL A 274 7.70 3.55 -9.80
C VAL A 274 9.10 2.96 -10.04
N LEU A 275 9.76 3.34 -11.14
CA LEU A 275 11.11 2.89 -11.45
C LEU A 275 12.12 3.35 -10.39
N PHE A 276 12.14 4.63 -10.07
CA PHE A 276 13.12 5.19 -9.11
C PHE A 276 12.89 4.70 -7.67
N SER A 277 11.64 4.56 -7.23
CA SER A 277 11.34 3.96 -5.92
C SER A 277 11.78 2.48 -5.85
N THR A 278 11.62 1.74 -6.96
CA THR A 278 12.10 0.37 -7.07
C THR A 278 13.62 0.28 -7.01
N LEU A 279 14.34 1.15 -7.74
CA LEU A 279 15.80 1.20 -7.72
C LEU A 279 16.34 1.55 -6.33
N ALA A 280 15.69 2.50 -5.64
CA ALA A 280 16.03 2.83 -4.26
C ALA A 280 15.85 1.64 -3.31
N LEU A 281 14.73 0.92 -3.41
CA LEU A 281 14.48 -0.28 -2.59
C LEU A 281 15.45 -1.41 -2.91
N ILE A 282 15.79 -1.62 -4.19
CA ILE A 282 16.82 -2.60 -4.60
C ILE A 282 18.17 -2.23 -3.99
N THR A 283 18.57 -0.97 -4.08
CA THR A 283 19.82 -0.47 -3.50
C THR A 283 19.88 -0.74 -2.01
N LEU A 284 18.79 -0.46 -1.28
CA LEU A 284 18.67 -0.78 0.13
C LEU A 284 18.85 -2.29 0.39
N PHE A 285 18.17 -3.17 -0.36
CA PHE A 285 18.30 -4.61 -0.16
C PHE A 285 19.70 -5.15 -0.48
N LEU A 286 20.44 -4.52 -1.40
CA LEU A 286 21.82 -4.90 -1.72
C LEU A 286 22.79 -4.48 -0.61
N VAL A 287 22.58 -3.32 0.01
CA VAL A 287 23.43 -2.79 1.08
C VAL A 287 23.05 -3.36 2.46
N ALA A 288 21.79 -3.73 2.66
CA ALA A 288 21.27 -4.19 3.94
C ALA A 288 21.92 -5.50 4.41
N LYS A 289 22.50 -5.45 5.62
CA LYS A 289 23.04 -6.64 6.29
C LYS A 289 21.91 -7.47 6.90
N LYS A 290 22.02 -8.80 6.78
CA LYS A 290 21.05 -9.76 7.33
C LYS A 290 20.90 -9.61 8.84
N GLY A 291 19.65 -9.67 9.32
CA GLY A 291 19.33 -9.64 10.75
C GLY A 291 19.39 -8.26 11.40
N LYS A 292 19.55 -7.19 10.62
CA LYS A 292 19.46 -5.80 11.10
C LYS A 292 18.25 -5.11 10.51
N PHE A 293 17.63 -4.23 11.30
CA PHE A 293 16.56 -3.35 10.85
C PHE A 293 17.17 -2.09 10.22
N TYR A 294 16.62 -1.66 9.10
CA TYR A 294 17.02 -0.44 8.39
C TYR A 294 15.76 0.42 8.15
N PRO A 295 15.84 1.75 8.31
CA PRO A 295 14.76 2.63 7.91
C PRO A 295 14.71 2.65 6.39
N ALA A 296 13.61 2.18 5.81
CA ALA A 296 13.48 2.04 4.37
C ALA A 296 12.99 3.34 3.72
N MET A 297 12.12 4.07 4.41
CA MET A 297 11.52 5.29 3.88
C MET A 297 12.53 6.36 3.46
N PRO A 298 13.65 6.63 4.16
CA PRO A 298 14.64 7.59 3.69
C PRO A 298 15.23 7.28 2.31
N PHE A 299 15.52 6.01 2.04
CA PHE A 299 16.05 5.60 0.75
C PHE A 299 14.97 5.71 -0.33
N ILE A 300 13.76 5.22 -0.03
CA ILE A 300 12.63 5.27 -0.94
C ILE A 300 12.25 6.72 -1.26
N THR A 301 12.16 7.60 -0.26
CA THR A 301 11.88 9.03 -0.43
C THR A 301 12.94 9.70 -1.28
N ALA A 302 14.24 9.42 -1.09
CA ALA A 302 15.27 9.95 -1.97
C ALA A 302 15.05 9.52 -3.44
N GLY A 303 14.74 8.24 -3.68
CA GLY A 303 14.37 7.75 -5.01
C GLY A 303 13.14 8.46 -5.58
N LEU A 304 12.07 8.59 -4.79
CA LEU A 304 10.84 9.28 -5.18
C LEU A 304 11.09 10.75 -5.55
N LEU A 305 11.87 11.49 -4.75
CA LEU A 305 12.18 12.89 -5.03
C LEU A 305 13.01 13.07 -6.31
N ILE A 306 13.99 12.18 -6.56
CA ILE A 306 14.72 12.17 -7.83
C ILE A 306 13.75 11.88 -8.99
N GLY A 307 12.87 10.90 -8.82
CA GLY A 307 11.83 10.57 -9.81
C GLY A 307 10.92 11.75 -10.10
N ILE A 308 10.47 12.49 -9.07
CA ILE A 308 9.65 13.70 -9.22
C ILE A 308 10.42 14.78 -9.99
N GLY A 309 11.69 15.00 -9.65
CA GLY A 309 12.54 15.97 -10.36
C GLY A 309 12.65 15.65 -11.85
N ILE A 310 12.85 14.38 -12.21
CA ILE A 310 12.91 13.95 -13.62
C ILE A 310 11.53 14.02 -14.29
N ALA A 311 10.47 13.66 -13.57
CA ALA A 311 9.09 13.74 -14.05
C ALA A 311 8.66 15.15 -14.47
N TYR A 312 9.22 16.20 -13.84
CA TYR A 312 8.96 17.60 -14.23
C TYR A 312 9.76 18.06 -15.46
N LEU A 313 10.79 17.31 -15.88
CA LEU A 313 11.63 17.66 -17.02
C LEU A 313 11.14 17.06 -18.34
N ILE A 314 10.14 16.19 -18.31
CA ILE A 314 9.58 15.45 -19.46
C ILE A 314 8.14 15.91 -19.66
#